data_AF-A0AA39FFJ3-F1
#
_entry.id   AF-A0AA39FFJ3-F1
#
_cell.length_a   1.000
_cell.length_b   1.000
_cell.length_c   1.000
_cell.angle_alpha   90.00
_cell.angle_beta   90.00
_cell.angle_gamma   90.00
#
_symmetry.space_group_name_H-M   'P 1'
#
loop_
_entity.id
_entity.type
_entity.pdbx_description
1 polymer ?
#
loop_
_entity_poly.entity_id
_entity_poly.type
_entity_poly.pdbx_seq_one_letter_code
_entity_poly.pdbx_strand_id
1 'polypeptide(L)'
;MKNVLIGFLIFTQFISIIIYLNGRFDHQTLTRSKNILATACNSTLHDTPGKWYYIKGKGSCDVVDMFIYDNKVQDKVHQVVYAMEISLSKDELDYSNWKENIIGILNFDIIHQNHIKIPLQSPIIFDMKVAYRDKGDDYNAWKYYTSLRGQKILECSICNEEKHYNYDCLPVSLFDFYLSGHDYYLLNIRFPFSKNSQKIDTTLSQMTDLWMKVIDRSGNFTKYLIALKAIFLGLISIIVTWYWKQIKSSSKSSTFLQHIILILTATLLLLNIPLEYLTLYWNIPIMSLLNDIRQGIFSIALLSFFLIFIYHLTIPNYYHSNNLEYYGRLHLGAVTIGYLSLFIFNVIIAVILAGFYLSFILCMIRKILIKINNESRSLPITNIIRRFNCEDVMCRLRYFLIATFICASLTIHECILRLIVHKQKKWDEDYKWETYAAFYIGIYGMWNIYIITVLCVHAPSMKKMAN
;
A
#
# COMPACT_ATOMS: atom_id res chain seq x y z
N MET A 1 10.34 0.59 -38.19
CA MET A 1 9.50 -0.12 -37.20
C MET A 1 10.04 -0.04 -35.78
N LYS A 2 11.20 -0.63 -35.42
CA LYS A 2 11.73 -0.57 -34.03
C LYS A 2 11.81 0.85 -33.47
N ASN A 3 12.35 1.82 -34.20
CA ASN A 3 12.48 3.21 -33.73
C ASN A 3 11.12 3.92 -33.58
N VAL A 4 10.12 3.56 -34.39
CA VAL A 4 8.75 4.12 -34.30
C VAL A 4 8.02 3.53 -33.09
N LEU A 5 8.17 2.22 -32.84
CA LEU A 5 7.62 1.56 -31.66
C LEU A 5 8.25 2.10 -30.38
N ILE A 6 9.57 2.32 -30.38
CA ILE A 6 10.28 2.95 -29.26
C ILE A 6 9.77 4.39 -29.06
N GLY A 7 9.66 5.19 -30.12
CA GLY A 7 9.08 6.55 -30.02
C GLY A 7 7.65 6.55 -29.46
N PHE A 8 6.81 5.61 -29.88
CA PHE A 8 5.45 5.44 -29.35
C PHE A 8 5.45 5.03 -27.87
N LEU A 9 6.28 4.07 -27.47
CA LEU A 9 6.39 3.64 -26.07
C LEU A 9 6.88 4.77 -25.16
N ILE A 10 7.84 5.56 -25.64
CA ILE A 10 8.32 6.77 -24.96
C ILE A 10 7.18 7.77 -24.81
N PHE A 11 6.40 8.01 -25.88
CA PHE A 11 5.23 8.88 -25.84
C PHE A 11 4.18 8.39 -24.83
N THR A 12 3.89 7.09 -24.79
CA THR A 12 2.98 6.52 -23.78
C THR A 12 3.52 6.66 -22.36
N GLN A 13 4.84 6.61 -22.17
CA GLN A 13 5.48 6.87 -20.89
C GLN A 13 5.31 8.33 -20.47
N PHE A 14 5.46 9.28 -21.39
CA PHE A 14 5.16 10.70 -21.14
C PHE A 14 3.68 10.93 -20.81
N ILE A 15 2.75 10.28 -21.52
CA ILE A 15 1.32 10.34 -21.19
C ILE A 15 1.06 9.80 -19.78
N SER A 16 1.66 8.67 -19.41
CA SER A 16 1.50 8.12 -18.06
C SER A 16 2.00 9.07 -16.97
N ILE A 17 3.07 9.82 -17.25
CA ILE A 17 3.61 10.86 -16.36
C ILE A 17 2.68 12.06 -16.28
N ILE A 18 2.07 12.48 -17.39
CA ILE A 18 1.09 13.57 -17.42
C ILE A 18 -0.16 13.19 -16.62
N ILE A 19 -0.66 11.97 -16.79
CA ILE A 19 -1.78 11.43 -16.00
C ILE A 19 -1.43 11.42 -14.51
N TYR A 20 -0.22 10.97 -14.16
CA TYR A 20 0.30 11.02 -12.79
C TYR A 20 0.33 12.45 -12.23
N LEU A 21 0.86 13.42 -12.99
CA LEU A 21 0.99 14.81 -12.54
C LEU A 21 -0.35 15.54 -12.42
N ASN A 22 -1.31 15.22 -13.29
CA ASN A 22 -2.61 15.89 -13.29
C ASN A 22 -3.54 15.41 -12.17
N GLY A 23 -3.29 14.23 -11.58
CA GLY A 23 -3.95 13.76 -10.35
C GLY A 23 -5.48 13.61 -10.39
N ARG A 24 -6.14 13.94 -11.51
CA ARG A 24 -7.58 13.87 -11.73
C ARG A 24 -7.93 12.61 -12.50
N PHE A 25 -8.20 11.54 -11.75
CA PHE A 25 -9.13 10.51 -12.22
C PHE A 25 -10.50 10.90 -11.67
N ASP A 26 -11.50 11.02 -12.54
CA ASP A 26 -12.87 11.36 -12.13
C ASP A 26 -13.33 10.45 -10.98
N HIS A 27 -13.49 11.05 -9.79
CA HIS A 27 -14.23 10.56 -8.63
C HIS A 27 -13.84 9.20 -8.01
N GLN A 28 -12.60 8.75 -8.10
CA GLN A 28 -12.19 7.48 -7.49
C GLN A 28 -11.16 7.63 -6.38
N THR A 29 -11.64 7.62 -5.14
CA THR A 29 -10.77 7.52 -3.96
C THR A 29 -10.23 6.11 -3.80
N LEU A 30 -8.95 5.97 -3.40
CA LEU A 30 -8.35 4.67 -3.06
C LEU A 30 -9.06 4.05 -1.84
N THR A 31 -9.36 4.91 -0.88
CA THR A 31 -9.93 4.58 0.42
C THR A 31 -11.10 5.51 0.68
N ARG A 32 -12.17 4.97 1.26
CA ARG A 32 -13.30 5.74 1.78
C ARG A 32 -13.21 5.72 3.31
N SER A 33 -13.55 6.84 3.91
CA SER A 33 -13.69 7.02 5.34
C SER A 33 -15.15 7.27 5.67
N LYS A 34 -15.64 6.67 6.75
CA LYS A 34 -16.94 6.99 7.33
C LYS A 34 -16.80 7.10 8.84
N ASN A 35 -17.31 8.18 9.41
CA ASN A 35 -17.42 8.33 10.87
C ASN A 35 -18.77 7.77 11.32
N ILE A 36 -18.75 6.92 12.33
CA ILE A 36 -19.92 6.26 12.90
C ILE A 36 -19.93 6.58 14.40
N LEU A 37 -21.00 7.21 14.87
CA LEU A 37 -21.24 7.41 16.30
C LEU A 37 -21.72 6.11 16.94
N ALA A 38 -21.16 5.75 18.09
CA ALA A 38 -21.66 4.65 18.88
C ALA A 38 -22.97 5.01 19.59
N THR A 39 -23.87 4.05 19.68
CA THR A 39 -25.04 4.17 20.54
C THR A 39 -24.77 3.45 21.85
N ALA A 40 -24.86 4.16 22.97
CA ALA A 40 -24.76 3.56 24.30
C ALA A 40 -26.06 2.82 24.63
N CYS A 41 -25.97 1.51 24.84
CA CYS A 41 -27.10 0.64 25.15
C CYS A 41 -27.01 0.14 26.59
N ASN A 42 -28.15 0.11 27.30
CA ASN A 42 -28.23 -0.50 28.62
C ASN A 42 -28.22 -2.05 28.53
N SER A 43 -27.36 -2.68 29.33
CA SER A 43 -27.20 -4.12 29.48
C SER A 43 -27.51 -4.50 30.92
N THR A 44 -28.53 -5.32 31.09
CA THR A 44 -28.84 -5.90 32.40
C THR A 44 -27.85 -7.01 32.75
N LEU A 45 -27.53 -7.17 34.04
CA LEU A 45 -26.63 -8.24 34.53
C LEU A 45 -27.17 -9.66 34.28
N HIS A 46 -28.46 -9.79 33.94
CA HIS A 46 -29.14 -11.05 33.61
C HIS A 46 -29.25 -11.32 32.10
N ASP A 47 -28.53 -10.58 31.25
CA ASP A 47 -28.58 -10.82 29.82
C ASP A 47 -28.00 -12.19 29.46
N THR A 48 -28.77 -12.96 28.69
CA THR A 48 -28.41 -14.28 28.20
C THR A 48 -27.05 -14.23 27.50
N PRO A 49 -26.15 -15.20 27.75
CA PRO A 49 -24.88 -15.28 27.03
C PRO A 49 -25.16 -15.35 25.52
N GLY A 50 -24.80 -14.29 24.79
CA GLY A 50 -25.00 -14.19 23.34
C GLY A 50 -26.00 -13.14 22.85
N LYS A 51 -26.60 -12.31 23.73
CA LYS A 51 -27.46 -11.21 23.30
C LYS A 51 -26.69 -10.14 22.52
N TRP A 52 -27.19 -9.79 21.33
CA TRP A 52 -26.68 -8.70 20.50
C TRP A 52 -27.47 -7.42 20.73
N TYR A 53 -26.77 -6.31 20.98
CA TYR A 53 -27.33 -4.97 21.05
C TYR A 53 -27.27 -4.31 19.68
N TYR A 54 -28.42 -3.89 19.14
CA TYR A 54 -28.51 -3.27 17.83
C TYR A 54 -29.41 -2.03 17.87
N ILE A 55 -29.22 -1.12 16.91
CA ILE A 55 -29.70 0.27 17.00
C ILE A 55 -31.11 0.43 16.40
N LYS A 56 -31.51 -0.40 15.42
CA LYS A 56 -32.78 -0.26 14.70
C LYS A 56 -33.61 -1.55 14.76
N GLY A 57 -34.83 -1.54 14.24
CA GLY A 57 -35.67 -2.75 14.17
C GLY A 57 -36.38 -3.12 15.49
N LYS A 58 -37.20 -4.18 15.45
CA LYS A 58 -37.96 -4.65 16.61
C LYS A 58 -37.02 -5.28 17.63
N GLY A 59 -36.98 -4.77 18.86
CA GLY A 59 -36.04 -5.25 19.89
C GLY A 59 -34.70 -4.51 19.91
N SER A 60 -34.65 -3.30 19.31
CA SER A 60 -33.54 -2.37 19.46
C SER A 60 -33.20 -2.12 20.92
N CYS A 61 -31.94 -1.81 21.19
CA CYS A 61 -31.49 -1.59 22.56
C CYS A 61 -32.13 -0.35 23.21
N ASP A 62 -32.24 -0.39 24.53
CA ASP A 62 -32.61 0.79 25.32
C ASP A 62 -31.42 1.76 25.36
N VAL A 63 -31.55 2.86 24.63
CA VAL A 63 -30.50 3.87 24.49
C VAL A 63 -30.36 4.65 25.79
N VAL A 64 -29.12 4.83 26.24
CA VAL A 64 -28.76 5.57 27.44
C VAL A 64 -28.07 6.86 27.04
N ASP A 65 -28.54 7.98 27.59
CA ASP A 65 -27.83 9.24 27.49
C ASP A 65 -26.76 9.31 28.59
N MET A 66 -25.48 9.24 28.18
CA MET A 66 -24.34 9.25 29.09
C MET A 66 -24.24 10.55 29.91
N PHE A 67 -24.73 11.69 29.40
CA PHE A 67 -24.73 12.96 30.13
C PHE A 67 -25.65 12.93 31.37
N ILE A 68 -26.75 12.19 31.31
CA ILE A 68 -27.74 12.08 32.39
C ILE A 68 -27.41 10.92 33.32
N TYR A 69 -26.78 9.86 32.79
CA TYR A 69 -26.49 8.62 33.51
C TYR A 69 -25.50 8.81 34.68
N ASP A 70 -24.54 9.72 34.52
CA ASP A 70 -23.47 10.01 35.50
C ASP A 70 -24.04 10.55 36.84
N ASN A 71 -25.16 11.28 36.80
CA ASN A 71 -25.71 11.95 37.99
C ASN A 71 -26.51 11.07 38.96
N LYS A 72 -26.84 9.81 38.61
CA LYS A 72 -27.71 8.96 39.45
C LYS A 72 -27.09 7.63 39.89
N VAL A 73 -26.10 7.08 39.19
CA VAL A 73 -25.58 5.74 39.54
C VAL A 73 -24.12 5.52 39.12
N GLN A 74 -23.18 5.92 39.97
CA GLN A 74 -21.74 5.64 39.81
C GLN A 74 -21.39 4.14 39.74
N ASP A 75 -22.30 3.25 40.17
CA ASP A 75 -22.08 1.79 40.16
C ASP A 75 -22.47 1.07 38.84
N LYS A 76 -23.10 1.75 37.87
CA LYS A 76 -23.69 1.09 36.66
C LYS A 76 -23.01 1.38 35.33
N VAL A 77 -21.81 1.97 35.29
CA VAL A 77 -21.01 2.11 34.03
C VAL A 77 -20.72 0.74 33.40
N HIS A 78 -20.66 -0.31 34.21
CA HIS A 78 -20.48 -1.73 33.82
C HIS A 78 -21.59 -2.30 32.92
N GLN A 79 -22.73 -1.62 32.88
CA GLN A 79 -23.92 -2.06 32.19
C GLN A 79 -24.07 -1.40 30.81
N VAL A 80 -23.11 -0.60 30.36
CA VAL A 80 -23.22 0.06 29.04
C VAL A 80 -22.49 -0.75 27.97
N VAL A 81 -23.16 -0.96 26.84
CA VAL A 81 -22.59 -1.55 25.63
C VAL A 81 -22.67 -0.53 24.52
N TYR A 82 -21.53 -0.19 23.93
CA TYR A 82 -21.48 0.70 22.78
C TYR A 82 -21.72 -0.12 21.51
N ALA A 83 -22.88 0.05 20.89
CA ALA A 83 -23.27 -0.62 19.65
C ALA A 83 -23.00 0.28 18.45
N MET A 84 -22.38 -0.28 17.41
CA MET A 84 -22.10 0.40 16.14
C MET A 84 -22.43 -0.53 14.97
N GLU A 85 -23.18 -0.02 13.99
CA GLU A 85 -23.52 -0.77 12.77
C GLU A 85 -22.72 -0.24 11.58
N ILE A 86 -21.90 -1.10 10.97
CA ILE A 86 -21.16 -0.83 9.75
C ILE A 86 -21.97 -1.40 8.57
N SER A 87 -22.36 -0.53 7.64
CA SER A 87 -23.02 -0.91 6.40
C SER A 87 -22.07 -0.75 5.22
N LEU A 88 -21.78 -1.87 4.55
CA LEU A 88 -20.87 -1.88 3.41
C LEU A 88 -21.57 -1.56 2.09
N SER A 89 -22.89 -1.71 2.03
CA SER A 89 -23.69 -1.68 0.80
C SER A 89 -24.65 -0.48 0.67
N LYS A 90 -24.31 0.72 1.15
CA LYS A 90 -25.21 1.90 0.96
C LYS A 90 -25.30 2.40 -0.50
N ASP A 91 -24.48 1.90 -1.42
CA ASP A 91 -24.50 2.27 -2.83
C ASP A 91 -25.18 1.13 -3.64
N GLU A 92 -25.93 1.46 -4.70
CA GLU A 92 -26.79 0.56 -5.53
C GLU A 92 -26.11 -0.66 -6.16
N LEU A 93 -24.79 -0.79 -6.02
CA LEU A 93 -23.98 -1.86 -6.56
C LEU A 93 -23.38 -2.65 -5.40
N ASP A 94 -23.63 -3.96 -5.35
CA ASP A 94 -23.12 -4.89 -4.34
C ASP A 94 -21.59 -4.98 -4.39
N TYR A 95 -20.93 -4.05 -3.70
CA TYR A 95 -19.47 -3.98 -3.58
C TYR A 95 -18.95 -4.67 -2.32
N SER A 96 -19.79 -5.35 -1.52
CA SER A 96 -19.39 -5.97 -0.25
C SER A 96 -18.20 -6.93 -0.40
N ASN A 97 -18.18 -7.74 -1.46
CA ASN A 97 -17.07 -8.68 -1.72
C ASN A 97 -15.81 -8.02 -2.34
N TRP A 98 -15.93 -6.79 -2.85
CA TRP A 98 -14.80 -6.06 -3.46
C TRP A 98 -13.99 -5.24 -2.44
N LYS A 99 -14.41 -5.24 -1.18
CA LYS A 99 -13.76 -4.54 -0.08
C LYS A 99 -12.82 -5.50 0.64
N GLU A 100 -11.53 -5.30 0.44
CA GLU A 100 -10.49 -6.21 0.92
C GLU A 100 -10.20 -6.03 2.42
N ASN A 101 -10.21 -4.81 2.95
CA ASN A 101 -9.81 -4.56 4.34
C ASN A 101 -10.64 -3.42 4.95
N ILE A 102 -11.00 -3.58 6.23
CA ILE A 102 -11.70 -2.58 7.02
C ILE A 102 -10.87 -2.29 8.26
N ILE A 103 -10.48 -1.02 8.40
CA ILE A 103 -9.74 -0.53 9.55
C ILE A 103 -10.69 0.29 10.42
N GLY A 104 -10.81 -0.09 11.69
CA GLY A 104 -11.58 0.63 12.69
C GLY A 104 -10.67 1.43 13.62
N ILE A 105 -10.85 2.74 13.63
CA ILE A 105 -10.14 3.66 14.53
C ILE A 105 -11.17 4.27 15.48
N LEU A 106 -10.94 4.17 16.79
CA LEU A 106 -11.76 4.86 17.78
C LEU A 106 -11.21 6.24 18.11
N ASN A 107 -12.14 7.19 18.19
CA ASN A 107 -11.93 8.50 18.76
C ASN A 107 -12.85 8.64 19.97
N PHE A 108 -12.26 9.04 21.09
CA PHE A 108 -12.95 9.22 22.37
C PHE A 108 -13.19 10.71 22.59
N ASP A 109 -14.43 11.09 22.79
CA ASP A 109 -14.78 12.44 23.21
C ASP A 109 -15.00 12.43 24.73
N ILE A 110 -14.13 13.15 25.44
CA ILE A 110 -14.13 13.21 26.90
C ILE A 110 -14.16 14.66 27.33
N ILE A 111 -15.13 15.02 28.16
CA ILE A 111 -15.30 16.40 28.64
C ILE A 111 -14.46 16.63 29.89
N HIS A 112 -13.74 17.75 29.94
CA HIS A 112 -13.02 18.16 31.15
C HIS A 112 -13.98 18.62 32.26
N GLN A 113 -13.86 18.02 33.45
CA GLN A 113 -14.51 18.50 34.67
C GLN A 113 -13.46 18.84 35.74
N ASN A 114 -13.69 19.94 36.47
CA ASN A 114 -12.71 20.52 37.40
C ASN A 114 -12.21 19.59 38.53
N HIS A 115 -12.94 18.52 38.85
CA HIS A 115 -12.63 17.64 39.99
C HIS A 115 -11.83 16.40 39.61
N ILE A 116 -11.67 16.10 38.32
CA ILE A 116 -11.02 14.89 37.82
C ILE A 116 -10.08 15.27 36.70
N LYS A 117 -8.77 15.07 36.91
CA LYS A 117 -7.76 15.22 35.86
C LYS A 117 -7.38 13.84 35.32
N ILE A 118 -7.50 13.67 34.01
CA ILE A 118 -7.07 12.46 33.30
C ILE A 118 -5.54 12.49 33.15
N PRO A 119 -4.83 11.41 33.50
CA PRO A 119 -3.39 11.33 33.25
C PRO A 119 -3.09 11.28 31.75
N LEU A 120 -1.95 11.85 31.34
CA LEU A 120 -1.53 11.95 29.94
C LEU A 120 -1.56 10.60 29.20
N GLN A 121 -1.26 9.51 29.90
CA GLN A 121 -1.37 8.15 29.39
C GLN A 121 -2.25 7.33 30.33
N SER A 122 -3.38 6.85 29.82
CA SER A 122 -4.33 6.05 30.58
C SER A 122 -4.57 4.70 29.89
N PRO A 123 -4.29 3.56 30.53
CA PRO A 123 -4.57 2.27 29.93
C PRO A 123 -6.08 2.00 29.94
N ILE A 124 -6.64 1.65 28.78
CA ILE A 124 -8.04 1.26 28.59
C ILE A 124 -8.12 -0.24 28.24
N ILE A 125 -9.00 -0.97 28.92
CA ILE A 125 -9.31 -2.36 28.59
C ILE A 125 -10.62 -2.36 27.82
N PHE A 126 -10.64 -3.06 26.70
CA PHE A 126 -11.84 -3.21 25.89
C PHE A 126 -12.15 -4.69 25.64
N ASP A 127 -13.43 -5.01 25.60
CA ASP A 127 -13.98 -6.31 25.19
C ASP A 127 -14.97 -6.05 24.06
N MET A 128 -14.61 -6.47 22.86
CA MET A 128 -15.37 -6.23 21.63
C MET A 128 -15.90 -7.54 21.08
N LYS A 129 -17.15 -7.53 20.64
CA LYS A 129 -17.78 -8.61 19.88
C LYS A 129 -18.26 -8.09 18.54
N VAL A 130 -17.99 -8.87 17.50
CA VAL A 130 -18.41 -8.56 16.13
C VAL A 130 -19.40 -9.63 15.70
N ALA A 131 -20.52 -9.18 15.15
CA ALA A 131 -21.50 -10.00 14.47
C ALA A 131 -21.66 -9.54 13.02
N TYR A 132 -22.16 -10.44 12.18
CA TYR A 132 -22.46 -10.16 10.78
C TYR A 132 -23.90 -10.54 10.44
N ARG A 133 -24.39 -9.98 9.34
CA ARG A 133 -25.67 -10.30 8.73
C ARG A 133 -25.60 -10.03 7.22
N ASP A 134 -26.31 -10.83 6.45
CA ASP A 134 -26.35 -10.72 4.98
C ASP A 134 -27.65 -10.07 4.51
N LYS A 135 -27.66 -9.56 3.28
CA LYS A 135 -28.90 -9.09 2.64
C LYS A 135 -29.91 -10.24 2.52
N GLY A 136 -31.12 -10.01 3.03
CA GLY A 136 -32.21 -11.00 3.05
C GLY A 136 -32.43 -11.64 4.42
N ASP A 137 -31.46 -11.57 5.33
CA ASP A 137 -31.66 -11.98 6.73
C ASP A 137 -32.57 -10.96 7.46
N ASP A 138 -33.42 -11.44 8.36
CA ASP A 138 -34.19 -10.59 9.28
C ASP A 138 -33.27 -9.67 10.08
N TYR A 139 -33.71 -8.45 10.39
CA TYR A 139 -32.85 -7.45 11.06
C TYR A 139 -32.26 -7.94 12.40
N ASN A 140 -32.94 -8.87 13.08
CA ASN A 140 -32.53 -9.37 14.38
C ASN A 140 -31.61 -10.61 14.31
N ALA A 141 -31.40 -11.17 13.12
CA ALA A 141 -30.69 -12.44 12.91
C ALA A 141 -29.15 -12.24 12.84
N TRP A 142 -28.58 -11.57 13.84
CA TRP A 142 -27.14 -11.35 13.93
C TRP A 142 -26.38 -12.62 14.28
N LYS A 143 -25.39 -12.98 13.45
CA LYS A 143 -24.56 -14.18 13.61
C LYS A 143 -23.19 -13.80 14.17
N TYR A 144 -22.65 -14.59 15.09
CA TYR A 144 -21.33 -14.34 15.66
C TYR A 144 -20.24 -14.41 14.58
N TYR A 145 -19.36 -13.40 14.54
CA TYR A 145 -18.17 -13.39 13.68
C TYR A 145 -16.91 -13.69 14.50
N THR A 146 -16.61 -12.81 15.47
CA THR A 146 -15.42 -12.90 16.32
C THR A 146 -15.56 -12.06 17.58
N SER A 147 -14.66 -12.24 18.54
CA SER A 147 -14.55 -11.41 19.73
C SER A 147 -13.09 -11.15 20.06
N LEU A 148 -12.78 -9.92 20.47
CA LEU A 148 -11.43 -9.48 20.80
C LEU A 148 -11.47 -8.76 22.15
N ARG A 149 -10.62 -9.22 23.07
CA ARG A 149 -10.35 -8.53 24.33
C ARG A 149 -8.90 -8.08 24.35
N GLY A 150 -8.66 -6.82 24.69
CA GLY A 150 -7.33 -6.25 24.66
C GLY A 150 -7.19 -5.03 25.56
N GLN A 151 -5.97 -4.50 25.61
CA GLN A 151 -5.63 -3.29 26.34
C GLN A 151 -4.92 -2.32 25.39
N LYS A 152 -5.30 -1.04 25.43
CA LYS A 152 -4.66 0.05 24.67
C LYS A 152 -4.32 1.18 25.63
N ILE A 153 -3.45 2.09 25.21
CA ILE A 153 -3.12 3.29 25.96
C ILE A 153 -3.80 4.45 25.25
N LEU A 154 -4.61 5.19 26.01
CA LEU A 154 -5.26 6.40 25.59
C LEU A 154 -4.36 7.57 26.00
N GLU A 155 -3.90 8.34 25.01
CA GLU A 155 -3.08 9.52 25.23
C GLU A 155 -3.94 10.76 25.02
N CYS A 156 -4.24 11.51 26.10
CA CYS A 156 -5.08 12.69 26.04
C CYS A 156 -4.36 13.90 26.61
N SER A 157 -4.45 15.01 25.90
CA SER A 157 -3.93 16.30 26.33
C SER A 157 -5.04 17.34 26.37
N ILE A 158 -4.89 18.35 27.23
CA ILE A 158 -5.76 19.52 27.24
C ILE A 158 -4.90 20.76 26.98
N CYS A 159 -5.20 21.52 25.93
CA CYS A 159 -4.43 22.72 25.58
C CYS A 159 -4.86 23.93 26.40
N ASN A 160 -6.15 24.04 26.75
CA ASN A 160 -6.70 25.13 27.57
C ASN A 160 -7.48 24.55 28.76
N GLU A 161 -7.10 24.92 29.99
CA GLU A 161 -7.77 24.49 31.24
C GLU A 161 -9.05 25.29 31.56
N GLU A 162 -9.61 26.04 30.60
CA GLU A 162 -10.88 26.75 30.78
C GLU A 162 -12.07 25.78 30.82
N LYS A 163 -13.15 26.18 31.50
CA LYS A 163 -14.33 25.34 31.71
C LYS A 163 -14.99 24.97 30.36
N HIS A 164 -15.30 23.68 30.18
CA HIS A 164 -16.06 23.08 29.06
C HIS A 164 -15.32 22.76 27.75
N TYR A 165 -13.99 22.66 27.75
CA TYR A 165 -13.27 22.09 26.60
C TYR A 165 -13.15 20.56 26.68
N ASN A 166 -13.23 19.89 25.53
CA ASN A 166 -12.99 18.45 25.41
C ASN A 166 -11.49 18.17 25.50
N TYR A 167 -11.13 17.01 26.04
CA TYR A 167 -9.78 16.48 25.93
C TYR A 167 -9.46 16.13 24.48
N ASP A 168 -8.30 16.54 23.99
CA ASP A 168 -7.77 16.10 22.70
C ASP A 168 -7.06 14.75 22.90
N CYS A 169 -7.77 13.67 22.60
CA CYS A 169 -7.26 12.31 22.69
C CYS A 169 -6.75 11.80 21.34
N LEU A 170 -5.59 11.14 21.35
CA LEU A 170 -5.06 10.52 20.15
C LEU A 170 -5.92 9.32 19.71
N PRO A 171 -6.16 9.15 18.40
CA PRO A 171 -6.96 8.06 17.87
C PRO A 171 -6.35 6.70 18.21
N VAL A 172 -7.20 5.75 18.62
CA VAL A 172 -6.80 4.40 19.01
C VAL A 172 -7.17 3.41 17.91
N SER A 173 -6.18 2.75 17.30
CA SER A 173 -6.46 1.64 16.37
C SER A 173 -6.94 0.40 17.12
N LEU A 174 -8.19 -0.01 16.87
CA LEU A 174 -8.77 -1.19 17.50
C LEU A 174 -8.47 -2.46 16.73
N PHE A 175 -8.77 -2.46 15.44
CA PHE A 175 -8.71 -3.64 14.60
C PHE A 175 -8.37 -3.29 13.15
N ASP A 176 -7.64 -4.20 12.52
CA ASP A 176 -7.50 -4.32 11.08
C ASP A 176 -8.14 -5.68 10.72
N PHE A 177 -9.45 -5.71 10.50
CA PHE A 177 -10.10 -6.95 10.15
C PHE A 177 -10.27 -7.06 8.64
N TYR A 178 -9.97 -8.24 8.14
CA TYR A 178 -10.41 -8.69 6.82
C TYR A 178 -11.91 -9.06 6.92
N LEU A 179 -12.77 -8.04 6.97
CA LEU A 179 -14.23 -8.15 7.01
C LEU A 179 -14.74 -8.17 5.56
N SER A 180 -14.45 -9.26 4.85
CA SER A 180 -14.99 -9.51 3.51
C SER A 180 -16.02 -10.62 3.57
N GLY A 181 -17.10 -10.49 2.79
CA GLY A 181 -18.08 -11.55 2.58
C GLY A 181 -19.45 -11.36 3.22
N HIS A 182 -19.66 -10.32 4.04
CA HIS A 182 -20.98 -9.98 4.59
C HIS A 182 -21.32 -8.50 4.37
N ASP A 183 -22.61 -8.18 4.33
CA ASP A 183 -23.08 -6.84 3.95
C ASP A 183 -23.18 -5.87 5.15
N TYR A 184 -23.53 -6.42 6.30
CA TYR A 184 -23.74 -5.67 7.54
C TYR A 184 -22.91 -6.27 8.67
N TYR A 185 -22.24 -5.41 9.42
CA TYR A 185 -21.50 -5.79 10.62
C TYR A 185 -21.98 -4.99 11.82
N LEU A 186 -22.12 -5.67 12.95
CA LEU A 186 -22.49 -5.08 14.22
C LEU A 186 -21.33 -5.25 15.21
N LEU A 187 -20.89 -4.15 15.79
CA LEU A 187 -19.83 -4.13 16.77
C LEU A 187 -20.41 -3.72 18.12
N ASN A 188 -20.22 -4.59 19.11
CA ASN A 188 -20.57 -4.32 20.50
C ASN A 188 -19.29 -4.22 21.31
N ILE A 189 -18.97 -3.01 21.78
CA ILE A 189 -17.78 -2.71 22.55
C ILE A 189 -18.19 -2.47 24.00
N ARG A 190 -17.47 -3.13 24.90
CA ARG A 190 -17.58 -2.94 26.36
C ARG A 190 -16.23 -2.52 26.89
N PHE A 191 -16.24 -1.68 27.90
CA PHE A 191 -15.04 -1.30 28.63
C PHE A 191 -15.14 -1.80 30.06
N PRO A 192 -14.68 -3.04 30.33
CA PRO A 192 -14.82 -3.64 31.64
C PRO A 192 -13.87 -3.01 32.67
N PHE A 193 -14.36 -2.83 33.88
CA PHE A 193 -13.60 -2.36 35.02
C PHE A 193 -12.65 -3.42 35.59
N SER A 194 -11.46 -3.00 36.04
CA SER A 194 -10.51 -3.86 36.77
C SER A 194 -10.37 -3.37 38.21
N LYS A 195 -10.77 -4.20 39.19
CA LYS A 195 -10.73 -3.87 40.62
C LYS A 195 -9.35 -3.53 41.18
N ASN A 196 -8.27 -3.81 40.45
CA ASN A 196 -6.90 -3.62 40.91
C ASN A 196 -6.28 -2.27 40.50
N SER A 197 -7.02 -1.34 39.90
CA SER A 197 -6.40 -0.17 39.25
C SER A 197 -7.18 1.14 39.45
N GLN A 198 -7.18 1.69 40.67
CA GLN A 198 -7.80 2.96 41.06
C GLN A 198 -7.53 4.19 40.15
N LYS A 199 -6.49 4.15 39.29
CA LYS A 199 -6.14 5.21 38.33
C LYS A 199 -6.79 5.07 36.94
N ILE A 200 -7.26 3.87 36.58
CA ILE A 200 -7.97 3.60 35.32
C ILE A 200 -9.41 4.11 35.40
N ASP A 201 -9.88 4.34 36.62
CA ASP A 201 -11.29 4.35 36.98
C ASP A 201 -12.00 5.69 36.71
N THR A 202 -11.25 6.80 36.64
CA THR A 202 -11.82 8.15 36.47
C THR A 202 -11.87 8.64 35.02
N THR A 203 -11.17 7.96 34.10
CA THR A 203 -11.04 8.44 32.71
C THR A 203 -12.25 8.05 31.87
N LEU A 204 -12.81 6.87 32.10
CA LEU A 204 -13.97 6.37 31.36
C LEU A 204 -15.31 6.82 31.92
N SER A 205 -15.37 7.25 33.18
CA SER A 205 -16.62 7.76 33.78
C SER A 205 -17.08 9.07 33.14
N GLN A 206 -16.17 9.84 32.53
CA GLN A 206 -16.44 11.15 31.91
C GLN A 206 -16.57 11.10 30.38
N MET A 207 -16.61 9.90 29.83
CA MET A 207 -16.72 9.70 28.41
C MET A 207 -18.15 10.02 27.94
N THR A 208 -18.30 10.95 27.00
CA THR A 208 -19.63 11.35 26.49
C THR A 208 -19.98 10.60 25.23
N ASP A 209 -19.11 10.67 24.24
CA ASP A 209 -19.34 10.08 22.93
C ASP A 209 -18.16 9.18 22.50
N LEU A 210 -18.49 8.15 21.74
CA LEU A 210 -17.52 7.27 21.09
C LEU A 210 -17.73 7.33 19.59
N TRP A 211 -16.72 7.79 18.86
CA TRP A 211 -16.72 7.77 17.41
C TRP A 211 -15.83 6.66 16.90
N MET A 212 -16.28 6.00 15.84
CA MET A 212 -15.45 5.08 15.07
C MET A 212 -15.31 5.59 13.64
N LYS A 213 -14.07 5.87 13.24
CA LYS A 213 -13.71 6.12 11.85
C LYS A 213 -13.39 4.78 11.19
N VAL A 214 -14.26 4.37 10.29
CA VAL A 214 -14.09 3.17 9.47
C VAL A 214 -13.44 3.55 8.16
N ILE A 215 -12.33 2.89 7.82
CA ILE A 215 -11.62 3.10 6.57
C ILE A 215 -11.69 1.81 5.76
N ASP A 216 -12.30 1.87 4.57
CA ASP A 216 -12.41 0.76 3.63
C ASP A 216 -11.77 1.10 2.27
N ARG A 217 -11.20 0.09 1.58
CA ARG A 217 -10.75 0.26 0.19
C ARG A 217 -11.96 0.38 -0.73
N SER A 218 -11.96 1.34 -1.65
CA SER A 218 -13.11 1.53 -2.53
C SER A 218 -13.25 0.37 -3.53
N GLY A 219 -14.45 -0.21 -3.65
CA GLY A 219 -14.71 -1.34 -4.54
C GLY A 219 -14.54 -0.98 -6.03
N ASN A 220 -14.85 0.26 -6.40
CA ASN A 220 -14.59 0.79 -7.74
C ASN A 220 -13.10 0.73 -8.07
N PHE A 221 -12.25 1.28 -7.20
CA PHE A 221 -10.81 1.27 -7.41
C PHE A 221 -10.26 -0.16 -7.57
N THR A 222 -10.73 -1.11 -6.74
CA THR A 222 -10.34 -2.53 -6.84
C THR A 222 -10.69 -3.11 -8.21
N LYS A 223 -11.88 -2.82 -8.76
CA LYS A 223 -12.28 -3.25 -10.12
C LYS A 223 -11.34 -2.69 -11.19
N TYR A 224 -11.06 -1.38 -11.16
CA TYR A 224 -10.16 -0.75 -12.12
C TYR A 224 -8.74 -1.32 -12.03
N LEU A 225 -8.24 -1.55 -10.82
CA LEU A 225 -6.92 -2.12 -10.60
C LEU A 225 -6.82 -3.54 -11.15
N ILE A 226 -7.83 -4.39 -10.94
CA ILE A 226 -7.88 -5.75 -11.48
C ILE A 226 -7.92 -5.74 -13.01
N ALA A 227 -8.74 -4.87 -13.61
CA ALA A 227 -8.81 -4.73 -15.06
C ALA A 227 -7.46 -4.28 -15.65
N LEU A 228 -6.84 -3.27 -15.03
CA LEU A 228 -5.54 -2.76 -15.45
C LEU A 228 -4.44 -3.83 -15.35
N LYS A 229 -4.42 -4.59 -14.26
CA LYS A 229 -3.53 -5.74 -14.05
C LYS A 229 -3.69 -6.79 -15.15
N ALA A 230 -4.94 -7.18 -15.46
CA ALA A 230 -5.23 -8.14 -16.51
C ALA A 230 -4.78 -7.66 -17.90
N ILE A 231 -5.00 -6.40 -18.24
CA ILE A 231 -4.56 -5.80 -19.50
C ILE A 231 -3.04 -5.86 -19.63
N PHE A 232 -2.30 -5.37 -18.63
CA PHE A 232 -0.84 -5.40 -18.67
C PHE A 232 -0.27 -6.82 -18.63
N LEU A 233 -0.90 -7.75 -17.90
CA LEU A 233 -0.51 -9.16 -17.90
C LEU A 233 -0.57 -9.75 -19.31
N GLY A 234 -1.65 -9.50 -20.05
CA GLY A 234 -1.81 -9.96 -21.44
C GLY A 234 -0.77 -9.33 -22.37
N LEU A 235 -0.62 -8.00 -22.33
CA LEU A 235 0.34 -7.27 -23.16
C LEU A 235 1.78 -7.72 -22.93
N ILE A 236 2.22 -7.82 -21.67
CA ILE A 236 3.59 -8.23 -21.32
C ILE A 236 3.83 -9.69 -21.69
N SER A 237 2.83 -10.57 -21.53
CA SER A 237 2.94 -11.98 -21.94
C SER A 237 3.19 -12.13 -23.44
N ILE A 238 2.52 -11.34 -24.28
CA ILE A 238 2.75 -11.32 -25.73
C ILE A 238 4.17 -10.81 -26.05
N ILE A 239 4.61 -9.74 -25.39
CA ILE A 239 5.91 -9.12 -25.68
C ILE A 239 7.06 -10.00 -25.18
N VAL A 240 6.93 -10.64 -24.02
CA VAL A 240 7.98 -11.53 -23.47
C VAL A 240 8.11 -12.80 -24.31
N THR A 241 7.01 -13.38 -24.79
CA THR A 241 7.04 -14.57 -25.66
C THR A 241 7.70 -14.23 -27.00
N TRP A 242 7.40 -13.06 -27.57
CA TRP A 242 8.10 -12.54 -28.75
C TRP A 242 9.60 -12.31 -28.50
N TYR A 243 9.95 -11.68 -27.39
CA TYR A 243 11.34 -11.41 -27.01
C TYR A 243 12.13 -12.72 -26.80
N TRP A 244 11.53 -13.70 -26.12
CA TRP A 244 12.10 -15.02 -25.90
C TRP A 244 12.33 -15.78 -27.22
N LYS A 245 11.36 -15.72 -28.14
CA LYS A 245 11.50 -16.29 -29.50
C LYS A 245 12.67 -15.65 -30.25
N GLN A 246 12.86 -14.34 -30.12
CA GLN A 246 13.99 -13.65 -30.74
C GLN A 246 15.35 -14.02 -30.14
N ILE A 247 15.43 -14.25 -28.83
CA ILE A 247 16.67 -14.75 -28.20
C ILE A 247 17.01 -16.13 -28.77
N LYS A 248 16.04 -17.05 -28.83
CA LYS A 248 16.24 -18.41 -29.37
C LYS A 248 16.64 -18.43 -30.84
N SER A 249 16.10 -17.50 -31.63
CA SER A 249 16.40 -17.40 -33.07
C SER A 249 17.74 -16.72 -33.37
N SER A 250 18.39 -16.11 -32.38
CA SER A 250 19.68 -15.44 -32.55
C SER A 250 20.81 -16.46 -32.43
N SER A 251 21.69 -16.55 -33.43
CA SER A 251 22.79 -17.54 -33.45
C SER A 251 23.87 -17.34 -32.37
N LYS A 252 23.77 -16.25 -31.58
CA LYS A 252 24.67 -15.96 -30.45
C LYS A 252 24.07 -16.49 -29.15
N SER A 253 24.92 -17.05 -28.27
CA SER A 253 24.52 -17.41 -26.91
C SER A 253 23.89 -16.22 -26.19
N SER A 254 22.81 -16.48 -25.45
CA SER A 254 22.05 -15.47 -24.73
C SER A 254 22.96 -14.77 -23.72
N THR A 255 22.99 -13.44 -23.73
CA THR A 255 23.85 -12.67 -22.83
C THR A 255 23.30 -12.70 -21.40
N PHE A 256 24.17 -12.52 -20.41
CA PHE A 256 23.75 -12.43 -19.00
C PHE A 256 22.68 -11.36 -18.78
N LEU A 257 22.81 -10.22 -19.48
CA LEU A 257 21.82 -9.13 -19.44
C LEU A 257 20.43 -9.57 -19.94
N GLN A 258 20.37 -10.39 -21.00
CA GLN A 258 19.09 -10.88 -21.54
C GLN A 258 18.34 -11.77 -20.53
N HIS A 259 19.06 -12.63 -19.80
CA HIS A 259 18.47 -13.45 -18.75
C HIS A 259 17.94 -12.60 -17.58
N ILE A 260 18.63 -11.54 -17.19
CA ILE A 260 18.17 -10.65 -16.12
C ILE A 260 16.92 -9.88 -16.55
N ILE A 261 16.86 -9.41 -17.80
CA ILE A 261 15.65 -8.76 -18.35
C ILE A 261 14.46 -9.75 -18.32
N LEU A 262 14.71 -11.04 -18.60
CA LEU A 262 13.69 -12.08 -18.50
C LEU A 262 13.24 -12.33 -17.06
N ILE A 263 14.16 -12.39 -16.09
CA ILE A 263 13.84 -12.51 -14.66
C ILE A 263 13.03 -11.29 -14.20
N LEU A 264 13.45 -10.07 -14.56
CA LEU A 264 12.73 -8.83 -14.25
C LEU A 264 11.32 -8.80 -14.84
N THR A 265 11.16 -9.32 -16.06
CA THR A 265 9.84 -9.39 -16.70
C THR A 265 8.97 -10.47 -16.04
N ALA A 266 9.55 -11.60 -15.64
CA ALA A 266 8.83 -12.65 -14.93
C ALA A 266 8.34 -12.17 -13.56
N THR A 267 9.13 -11.39 -12.82
CA THR A 267 8.68 -10.80 -11.55
C THR A 267 7.63 -9.71 -11.74
N LEU A 268 7.68 -8.94 -12.84
CA LEU A 268 6.60 -8.01 -13.20
C LEU A 268 5.30 -8.75 -13.57
N LEU A 269 5.39 -9.84 -14.35
CA LEU A 269 4.24 -10.69 -14.64
C LEU A 269 3.63 -11.25 -13.35
N LEU A 270 4.47 -11.71 -12.42
CA LEU A 270 4.03 -12.14 -11.10
C LEU A 270 3.28 -11.04 -10.35
N LEU A 271 3.66 -9.77 -10.48
CA LEU A 271 2.96 -8.62 -9.86
C LEU A 271 1.63 -8.29 -10.54
N ASN A 272 1.50 -8.58 -11.84
CA ASN A 272 0.30 -8.30 -12.63
C ASN A 272 -0.75 -9.42 -12.60
N ILE A 273 -0.47 -10.58 -11.99
CA ILE A 273 -1.50 -11.60 -11.77
C ILE A 273 -2.61 -10.98 -10.88
N PRO A 274 -3.88 -10.92 -11.33
CA PRO A 274 -4.95 -10.32 -10.56
C PRO A 274 -5.45 -11.30 -9.47
N LEU A 275 -4.60 -11.61 -8.48
CA LEU A 275 -4.95 -12.52 -7.38
C LEU A 275 -6.07 -11.97 -6.50
N GLU A 276 -6.26 -10.65 -6.51
CA GLU A 276 -7.41 -9.99 -5.89
C GLU A 276 -8.74 -10.46 -6.45
N TYR A 277 -8.79 -11.01 -7.67
CA TYR A 277 -10.02 -11.63 -8.18
C TYR A 277 -10.44 -12.86 -7.35
N LEU A 278 -9.49 -13.56 -6.72
CA LEU A 278 -9.77 -14.71 -5.87
C LEU A 278 -10.47 -14.32 -4.57
N THR A 279 -10.28 -13.08 -4.09
CA THR A 279 -10.91 -12.62 -2.84
C THR A 279 -12.41 -12.41 -2.97
N LEU A 280 -12.93 -12.32 -4.20
CA LEU A 280 -14.36 -12.23 -4.49
C LEU A 280 -15.10 -13.52 -4.16
N TYR A 281 -14.42 -14.66 -4.25
CA TYR A 281 -15.00 -15.98 -4.03
C TYR A 281 -14.56 -16.58 -2.69
N TRP A 282 -13.34 -16.26 -2.25
CA TRP A 282 -12.76 -16.83 -1.04
C TRP A 282 -12.21 -15.74 -0.11
N ASN A 283 -12.53 -15.83 1.17
CA ASN A 283 -11.92 -14.97 2.19
C ASN A 283 -10.46 -15.40 2.43
N ILE A 284 -9.51 -14.64 1.86
CA ILE A 284 -8.06 -14.91 1.96
C ILE A 284 -7.41 -13.83 2.84
N PRO A 285 -7.24 -14.07 4.16
CA PRO A 285 -6.72 -13.06 5.09
C PRO A 285 -5.24 -12.69 4.82
N ILE A 286 -4.51 -13.52 4.08
CA ILE A 286 -3.08 -13.33 3.76
C ILE A 286 -2.90 -12.42 2.52
N MET A 287 -3.97 -11.93 1.89
CA MET A 287 -3.88 -11.20 0.61
C MET A 287 -2.96 -9.97 0.67
N SER A 288 -3.03 -9.17 1.73
CA SER A 288 -2.15 -8.00 1.91
C SER A 288 -0.69 -8.42 1.96
N LEU A 289 -0.36 -9.42 2.77
CA LEU A 289 1.00 -9.94 2.91
C LEU A 289 1.54 -10.47 1.58
N LEU A 290 0.71 -11.19 0.84
CA LEU A 290 1.07 -11.77 -0.44
C LEU A 290 1.36 -10.67 -1.49
N ASN A 291 0.59 -9.59 -1.48
CA ASN A 291 0.84 -8.43 -2.34
C ASN A 291 2.13 -7.70 -1.97
N ASP A 292 2.43 -7.54 -0.68
CA ASP A 292 3.69 -6.94 -0.21
C ASP A 292 4.90 -7.79 -0.61
N ILE A 293 4.80 -9.13 -0.50
CA ILE A 293 5.86 -10.07 -0.93
C ILE A 293 6.10 -9.97 -2.44
N ARG A 294 5.04 -9.96 -3.25
CA ARG A 294 5.16 -9.85 -4.72
C ARG A 294 5.80 -8.54 -5.14
N GLN A 295 5.37 -7.43 -4.53
CA GLN A 295 5.97 -6.11 -4.77
C GLN A 295 7.46 -6.08 -4.35
N GLY A 296 7.79 -6.77 -3.26
CA GLY A 296 9.16 -6.96 -2.81
C GLY A 296 10.05 -7.69 -3.79
N ILE A 297 9.60 -8.85 -4.26
CA ILE A 297 10.33 -9.67 -5.24
C ILE A 297 10.60 -8.85 -6.52
N PHE A 298 9.61 -8.11 -7.01
CA PHE A 298 9.80 -7.20 -8.15
C PHE A 298 10.84 -6.12 -7.85
N SER A 299 10.76 -5.48 -6.67
CA SER A 299 11.69 -4.42 -6.26
C SER A 299 13.14 -4.92 -6.17
N ILE A 300 13.36 -6.12 -5.63
CA ILE A 300 14.68 -6.77 -5.59
C ILE A 300 15.20 -6.96 -7.03
N ALA A 301 14.39 -7.56 -7.91
CA ALA A 301 14.78 -7.81 -9.29
C ALA A 301 15.10 -6.52 -10.06
N LEU A 302 14.31 -5.46 -9.83
CA LEU A 302 14.49 -4.15 -10.45
C LEU A 302 15.79 -3.48 -10.01
N LEU A 303 16.09 -3.46 -8.71
CA LEU A 303 17.32 -2.92 -8.16
C LEU A 303 18.55 -3.72 -8.63
N SER A 304 18.45 -5.05 -8.67
CA SER A 304 19.51 -5.89 -9.23
C SER A 304 19.74 -5.60 -10.72
N PHE A 305 18.67 -5.44 -11.50
CA PHE A 305 18.77 -5.08 -12.92
C PHE A 305 19.51 -3.76 -13.14
N PHE A 306 19.17 -2.71 -12.38
CA PHE A 306 19.84 -1.40 -12.53
C PHE A 306 21.33 -1.48 -12.30
N LEU A 307 21.74 -2.18 -11.24
CA LEU A 307 23.15 -2.31 -10.90
C LEU A 307 23.91 -3.09 -11.98
N ILE A 308 23.36 -4.22 -12.42
CA ILE A 308 24.00 -5.06 -13.44
C ILE A 308 24.05 -4.34 -14.78
N PHE A 309 23.00 -3.58 -15.12
CA PHE A 309 22.96 -2.76 -16.33
C PHE A 309 24.05 -1.68 -16.30
N ILE A 310 24.14 -0.90 -15.21
CA ILE A 310 25.17 0.13 -15.01
C ILE A 310 26.59 -0.49 -15.07
N TYR A 311 26.78 -1.65 -14.45
CA TYR A 311 28.06 -2.35 -14.48
C TYR A 311 28.43 -2.80 -15.90
N HIS A 312 27.48 -3.39 -16.64
CA HIS A 312 27.66 -3.80 -18.03
C HIS A 312 28.09 -2.64 -18.93
N LEU A 313 27.61 -1.42 -18.65
CA LEU A 313 27.98 -0.22 -19.40
C LEU A 313 29.36 0.35 -19.02
N THR A 314 29.81 0.10 -17.80
CA THR A 314 31.06 0.66 -17.29
C THR A 314 32.27 -0.06 -17.90
N ILE A 315 32.18 -1.38 -18.11
CA ILE A 315 33.30 -2.22 -18.56
C ILE A 315 33.21 -2.51 -20.08
N PRO A 316 34.13 -2.00 -20.91
CA PRO A 316 34.18 -2.36 -22.32
C PRO A 316 34.85 -3.74 -22.51
N ASN A 317 34.13 -4.64 -23.17
CA ASN A 317 34.53 -5.89 -23.85
C ASN A 317 35.67 -6.78 -23.28
N TYR A 318 35.28 -8.04 -23.03
CA TYR A 318 35.93 -9.32 -23.38
C TYR A 318 36.73 -10.13 -22.35
N TYR A 319 37.10 -9.64 -21.18
CA TYR A 319 37.78 -10.48 -20.18
C TYR A 319 37.24 -10.25 -18.78
N HIS A 320 36.17 -10.99 -18.43
CA HIS A 320 35.99 -11.78 -17.20
C HIS A 320 34.48 -11.99 -16.95
N SER A 321 33.86 -12.98 -17.62
CA SER A 321 32.45 -13.33 -17.35
C SER A 321 32.23 -13.79 -15.90
N ASN A 322 33.26 -14.38 -15.29
CA ASN A 322 33.19 -14.90 -13.92
C ASN A 322 33.08 -13.79 -12.86
N ASN A 323 33.60 -12.59 -13.11
CA ASN A 323 33.50 -11.47 -12.16
C ASN A 323 32.10 -10.87 -12.18
N LEU A 324 31.45 -10.78 -13.35
CA LEU A 324 30.08 -10.28 -13.46
C LEU A 324 29.09 -11.15 -12.69
N GLU A 325 29.27 -12.47 -12.75
CA GLU A 325 28.47 -13.42 -12.00
C GLU A 325 28.72 -13.32 -10.48
N TYR A 326 29.98 -13.17 -10.07
CA TYR A 326 30.35 -12.98 -8.66
C TYR A 326 29.79 -11.66 -8.08
N TYR A 327 29.99 -10.52 -8.76
CA TYR A 327 29.43 -9.23 -8.35
C TYR A 327 27.90 -9.26 -8.37
N GLY A 328 27.28 -9.85 -9.41
CA GLY A 328 25.83 -10.02 -9.49
C GLY A 328 25.25 -10.81 -8.31
N ARG A 329 25.90 -11.92 -7.92
CA ARG A 329 25.48 -12.74 -6.77
C ARG A 329 25.65 -12.02 -5.43
N LEU A 330 26.77 -11.32 -5.22
CA LEU A 330 27.02 -10.55 -3.99
C LEU A 330 25.99 -9.43 -3.81
N HIS A 331 25.68 -8.69 -4.88
CA HIS A 331 24.71 -7.60 -4.83
C HIS A 331 23.28 -8.08 -4.73
N LEU A 332 22.92 -9.19 -5.38
CA LEU A 332 21.64 -9.85 -5.17
C LEU A 332 21.48 -10.27 -3.71
N GLY A 333 22.55 -10.79 -3.08
CA GLY A 333 22.60 -11.06 -1.64
C GLY A 333 22.34 -9.81 -0.80
N ALA A 334 23.03 -8.70 -1.07
CA ALA A 334 22.84 -7.45 -0.32
C ALA A 334 21.41 -6.88 -0.45
N VAL A 335 20.83 -6.90 -1.65
CA VAL A 335 19.47 -6.40 -1.91
C VAL A 335 18.42 -7.32 -1.28
N THR A 336 18.60 -8.64 -1.36
CA THR A 336 17.70 -9.61 -0.71
C THR A 336 17.76 -9.51 0.81
N ILE A 337 18.95 -9.34 1.40
CA ILE A 337 19.12 -9.09 2.85
C ILE A 337 18.46 -7.78 3.25
N GLY A 338 18.61 -6.72 2.46
CA GLY A 338 17.96 -5.43 2.71
C GLY A 338 16.43 -5.50 2.65
N TYR A 339 15.87 -6.31 1.76
CA TYR A 339 14.43 -6.52 1.71
C TYR A 339 13.93 -7.42 2.86
N LEU A 340 14.67 -8.49 3.19
CA LEU A 340 14.34 -9.35 4.34
C LEU A 340 14.40 -8.58 5.66
N SER A 341 15.30 -7.60 5.80
CA SER A 341 15.34 -6.76 7.01
C SER A 341 14.16 -5.77 7.11
N LEU A 342 13.63 -5.28 5.99
CA LEU A 342 12.36 -4.54 5.95
C LEU A 342 11.20 -5.43 6.39
N PHE A 343 11.19 -6.68 5.94
CA PHE A 343 10.16 -7.65 6.30
C PHE A 343 10.21 -8.02 7.80
N ILE A 344 11.41 -8.10 8.39
CA ILE A 344 11.62 -8.44 9.82
C ILE A 344 11.59 -7.18 10.72
N PHE A 345 10.86 -6.12 10.32
CA PHE A 345 10.65 -4.86 11.08
C PHE A 345 11.93 -4.10 11.52
N ASN A 346 13.10 -4.38 10.94
CA ASN A 346 14.33 -3.65 11.25
C ASN A 346 14.59 -2.52 10.23
N VAL A 347 13.76 -1.48 10.33
CA VAL A 347 13.79 -0.31 9.43
C VAL A 347 15.17 0.35 9.39
N ILE A 348 15.88 0.42 10.53
CA ILE A 348 17.21 1.05 10.62
C ILE A 348 18.23 0.32 9.72
N ILE A 349 18.29 -1.01 9.81
CA ILE A 349 19.22 -1.84 9.02
C ILE A 349 18.92 -1.68 7.53
N ALA A 350 17.64 -1.70 7.17
CA ALA A 350 17.21 -1.49 5.79
C ALA A 350 17.63 -0.13 5.24
N VAL A 351 17.46 0.95 6.01
CA VAL A 351 17.86 2.32 5.62
C VAL A 351 19.38 2.41 5.41
N ILE A 352 20.17 1.80 6.30
CA ILE A 352 21.63 1.77 6.18
C ILE A 352 22.05 1.04 4.89
N LEU A 353 21.50 -0.15 4.63
CA LEU A 353 21.79 -0.93 3.42
C LEU A 353 21.36 -0.20 2.14
N ALA A 354 20.20 0.46 2.16
CA ALA A 354 19.73 1.30 1.06
C ALA A 354 20.68 2.48 0.81
N GLY A 355 21.18 3.12 1.87
CA GLY A 355 22.18 4.19 1.78
C GLY A 355 23.49 3.74 1.14
N PHE A 356 24.02 2.57 1.54
CA PHE A 356 25.20 1.97 0.91
C PHE A 356 24.96 1.66 -0.58
N TYR A 357 23.80 1.10 -0.91
CA TYR A 357 23.42 0.80 -2.29
C TYR A 357 23.34 2.07 -3.15
N LEU A 358 22.71 3.14 -2.63
CA LEU A 358 22.59 4.42 -3.34
C LEU A 358 23.97 5.06 -3.58
N SER A 359 24.83 5.09 -2.56
CA SER A 359 26.20 5.61 -2.68
C SER A 359 26.98 4.87 -3.78
N PHE A 360 26.85 3.54 -3.84
CA PHE A 360 27.48 2.72 -4.86
C PHE A 360 26.96 3.04 -6.27
N ILE A 361 25.64 3.16 -6.46
CA ILE A 361 25.05 3.56 -7.74
C ILE A 361 25.57 4.94 -8.16
N LEU A 362 25.58 5.92 -7.27
CA LEU A 362 26.06 7.27 -7.58
C LEU A 362 27.53 7.27 -8.01
N CYS A 363 28.37 6.47 -7.33
CA CYS A 363 29.77 6.28 -7.72
C CYS A 363 29.89 5.68 -9.13
N MET A 364 29.09 4.66 -9.45
CA MET A 364 29.10 4.03 -10.77
C MET A 364 28.57 4.96 -11.86
N ILE A 365 27.50 5.71 -11.59
CA ILE A 365 26.99 6.73 -12.53
C ILE A 365 28.06 7.81 -12.77
N ARG A 366 28.77 8.28 -11.73
CA ARG A 366 29.90 9.22 -11.91
C ARG A 366 30.99 8.63 -12.81
N LYS A 367 31.36 7.36 -12.61
CA LYS A 367 32.33 6.68 -13.48
C LYS A 367 31.87 6.62 -14.94
N ILE A 368 30.60 6.29 -15.17
CA ILE A 368 30.00 6.29 -16.52
C ILE A 368 30.01 7.69 -17.12
N LEU A 369 29.59 8.72 -16.38
CA LEU A 369 29.58 10.10 -16.88
C LEU A 369 30.97 10.60 -17.24
N ILE A 370 31.97 10.31 -16.40
CA ILE A 370 33.38 10.62 -16.68
C ILE A 370 33.84 9.88 -17.94
N LYS A 371 33.53 8.59 -18.07
CA LYS A 371 33.85 7.80 -19.25
C LYS A 371 33.21 8.36 -20.52
N ILE A 372 31.91 8.69 -20.49
CA ILE A 372 31.18 9.31 -21.59
C ILE A 372 31.82 10.64 -21.97
N ASN A 373 32.19 11.49 -20.99
CA ASN A 373 32.82 12.78 -21.25
C ASN A 373 34.21 12.62 -21.90
N ASN A 374 34.98 11.62 -21.47
CA ASN A 374 36.30 11.33 -22.02
C ASN A 374 36.22 10.72 -23.43
N GLU A 375 35.31 9.79 -23.68
CA GLU A 375 35.09 9.17 -25.00
C GLU A 375 34.46 10.16 -26.01
N SER A 376 33.62 11.10 -25.54
CA SER A 376 33.08 12.17 -26.40
C SER A 376 34.17 13.12 -26.91
N ARG A 377 35.32 13.20 -26.22
CA ARG A 377 36.48 14.02 -26.63
C ARG A 377 37.43 13.31 -27.59
N SER A 378 37.36 11.98 -27.71
CA SER A 378 38.36 11.17 -28.43
C SER A 378 37.85 10.45 -29.69
N LEU A 379 36.56 10.61 -30.06
CA LEU A 379 35.97 10.00 -31.27
C LEU A 379 36.72 10.44 -32.55
N PRO A 380 37.49 9.55 -33.22
CA PRO A 380 38.20 9.90 -34.45
C PRO A 380 37.25 9.88 -35.66
N ILE A 381 37.47 10.81 -36.59
CA ILE A 381 36.65 11.06 -37.80
C ILE A 381 36.65 9.89 -38.81
N THR A 382 37.50 8.88 -38.61
CA THR A 382 37.94 7.96 -39.68
C THR A 382 36.97 6.83 -40.05
N ASN A 383 35.84 6.62 -39.37
CA ASN A 383 34.83 5.64 -39.80
C ASN A 383 33.39 6.06 -39.44
N ILE A 384 32.71 6.66 -40.41
CA ILE A 384 31.34 7.20 -40.30
C ILE A 384 30.32 6.12 -39.81
N ILE A 385 30.41 4.88 -40.30
CA ILE A 385 29.48 3.79 -39.91
C ILE A 385 29.69 3.34 -38.45
N ARG A 386 30.94 3.28 -37.99
CA ARG A 386 31.25 2.98 -36.57
C ARG A 386 30.81 4.13 -35.66
N ARG A 387 30.98 5.37 -36.12
CA ARG A 387 30.51 6.56 -35.41
C ARG A 387 28.99 6.59 -35.29
N PHE A 388 28.23 6.37 -36.37
CA PHE A 388 26.76 6.29 -36.32
C PHE A 388 26.27 5.18 -35.39
N ASN A 389 26.89 4.00 -35.43
CA ASN A 389 26.54 2.92 -34.51
C ASN A 389 26.89 3.25 -33.04
N CYS A 390 28.00 3.95 -32.79
CA CYS A 390 28.39 4.38 -31.45
C CYS A 390 27.47 5.49 -30.93
N GLU A 391 27.15 6.50 -31.75
CA GLU A 391 26.22 7.58 -31.44
C GLU A 391 24.80 7.04 -31.16
N ASP A 392 24.31 6.07 -31.94
CA ASP A 392 22.99 5.44 -31.74
C ASP A 392 22.92 4.60 -30.45
N VAL A 393 24.01 3.89 -30.09
CA VAL A 393 24.12 3.18 -28.80
C VAL A 393 24.18 4.17 -27.63
N MET A 394 24.96 5.25 -27.75
CA MET A 394 25.12 6.27 -26.72
C MET A 394 23.84 7.11 -26.52
N CYS A 395 23.08 7.40 -27.58
CA CYS A 395 21.78 8.05 -27.49
C CYS A 395 20.75 7.16 -26.77
N ARG A 396 20.67 5.86 -27.12
CA ARG A 396 19.81 4.90 -26.41
C ARG A 396 20.16 4.79 -24.92
N LEU A 397 21.46 4.80 -24.60
CA LEU A 397 21.95 4.75 -23.24
C LEU A 397 21.60 6.01 -22.43
N ARG A 398 21.83 7.21 -23.00
CA ARG A 398 21.47 8.48 -22.36
C ARG A 398 19.97 8.58 -22.10
N TYR A 399 19.15 8.19 -23.09
CA TYR A 399 17.70 8.16 -22.93
C TYR A 399 17.29 7.23 -21.79
N PHE A 400 17.83 6.02 -21.77
CA PHE A 400 17.53 5.03 -20.73
C PHE A 400 17.87 5.55 -19.33
N LEU A 401 19.05 6.15 -19.14
CA LEU A 401 19.46 6.72 -17.85
C LEU A 401 18.55 7.87 -17.41
N ILE A 402 18.12 8.75 -18.34
CA ILE A 402 17.18 9.83 -18.04
C ILE A 402 15.81 9.27 -17.67
N ALA A 403 15.29 8.30 -18.41
CA ALA A 403 14.01 7.66 -18.13
C ALA A 403 14.02 6.96 -16.76
N THR A 404 15.09 6.24 -16.43
CA THR A 404 15.30 5.63 -15.10
C THR A 404 15.29 6.68 -14.00
N PHE A 405 16.01 7.80 -14.18
CA PHE A 405 16.08 8.86 -13.20
C PHE A 405 14.70 9.48 -12.95
N ILE A 406 13.94 9.79 -14.01
CA ILE A 406 12.58 10.32 -13.91
C ILE A 406 11.68 9.33 -13.16
N CYS A 407 11.69 8.04 -13.54
CA CYS A 407 10.91 7.01 -12.85
C CYS A 407 11.26 6.91 -11.35
N ALA A 408 12.56 6.99 -11.01
CA ALA A 408 13.01 6.95 -9.62
C ALA A 408 12.55 8.18 -8.84
N SER A 409 12.66 9.39 -9.41
CA SER A 409 12.19 10.62 -8.79
C SER A 409 10.68 10.61 -8.53
N LEU A 410 9.88 10.13 -9.49
CA LEU A 410 8.43 10.00 -9.33
C LEU A 410 8.07 8.97 -8.25
N THR A 411 8.81 7.86 -8.18
CA THR A 411 8.62 6.84 -7.12
C THR A 411 8.95 7.40 -5.72
N ILE A 412 10.01 8.21 -5.60
CA ILE A 412 10.34 8.89 -4.34
C ILE A 412 9.25 9.90 -3.97
N HIS A 413 8.74 10.66 -4.95
CA HIS A 413 7.65 11.60 -4.73
C HIS A 413 6.40 10.90 -4.17
N GLU A 414 5.98 9.78 -4.76
CA GLU A 414 4.86 8.98 -4.25
C GLU A 414 5.12 8.40 -2.86
N CYS A 415 6.36 7.95 -2.59
CA CYS A 415 6.73 7.49 -1.25
C CYS A 415 6.57 8.61 -0.21
N ILE A 416 7.03 9.83 -0.52
CA ILE A 416 6.87 11.00 0.35
C ILE A 416 5.38 11.33 0.53
N LEU A 417 4.60 11.33 -0.56
CA LEU A 417 3.16 11.56 -0.48
C LEU A 417 2.47 10.49 0.38
N ARG A 418 2.83 9.22 0.22
CA ARG A 418 2.33 8.10 1.04
C ARG A 418 2.64 8.31 2.52
N LEU A 419 3.84 8.76 2.85
CA LEU A 419 4.24 9.07 4.23
C LEU A 419 3.45 10.26 4.80
N ILE A 420 3.23 11.31 4.01
CA ILE A 420 2.43 12.47 4.41
C ILE A 420 0.98 12.04 4.65
N VAL A 421 0.39 11.31 3.71
CA VAL A 421 -0.98 10.78 3.78
C VAL A 421 -1.14 9.84 4.99
N HIS A 422 -0.18 8.95 5.23
CA HIS A 422 -0.21 8.06 6.39
C HIS A 422 -0.06 8.82 7.72
N LYS A 423 0.70 9.91 7.78
CA LYS A 423 0.74 10.80 8.95
C LYS A 423 -0.56 11.58 9.11
N GLN A 424 -1.17 12.00 8.01
CA GLN A 424 -2.44 12.73 7.99
C GLN A 424 -3.64 11.83 8.34
N LYS A 425 -3.49 10.49 8.27
CA LYS A 425 -4.40 9.48 8.88
C LYS A 425 -4.74 9.80 10.35
N LYS A 426 -3.91 10.59 11.03
CA LYS A 426 -4.05 10.97 12.44
C LYS A 426 -4.78 12.31 12.67
N TRP A 427 -5.06 13.13 11.64
CA TRP A 427 -5.45 14.55 11.83
C TRP A 427 -6.58 15.10 10.92
N ASP A 428 -7.38 14.24 10.28
CA ASP A 428 -8.59 14.61 9.51
C ASP A 428 -8.42 15.42 8.19
N GLU A 429 -9.58 15.52 7.50
CA GLU A 429 -9.94 15.95 6.14
C GLU A 429 -9.88 14.93 4.98
N ASP A 430 -11.06 14.70 4.39
CA ASP A 430 -11.37 13.75 3.31
C ASP A 430 -10.89 14.22 1.91
N TYR A 431 -10.36 15.44 1.76
CA TYR A 431 -10.12 16.06 0.45
C TYR A 431 -8.82 15.65 -0.26
N LYS A 432 -7.94 14.84 0.36
CA LYS A 432 -6.61 14.49 -0.19
C LYS A 432 -6.46 13.05 -0.69
N TRP A 433 -7.49 12.20 -0.59
CA TRP A 433 -7.38 10.76 -0.91
C TRP A 433 -7.56 10.42 -2.40
N GLU A 434 -8.20 11.29 -3.18
CA GLU A 434 -8.42 11.11 -4.63
C GLU A 434 -7.10 11.17 -5.41
N THR A 435 -6.22 12.10 -5.07
CA THR A 435 -4.92 12.27 -5.73
C THR A 435 -4.01 11.06 -5.51
N TYR A 436 -4.09 10.42 -4.34
CA TYR A 436 -3.28 9.25 -4.01
C TYR A 436 -3.59 8.02 -4.88
N ALA A 437 -4.86 7.79 -5.21
CA ALA A 437 -5.27 6.71 -6.12
C ALA A 437 -4.65 6.89 -7.53
N ALA A 438 -4.73 8.11 -8.05
CA ALA A 438 -4.16 8.45 -9.35
C ALA A 438 -2.64 8.29 -9.38
N PHE A 439 -1.95 8.69 -8.31
CA PHE A 439 -0.50 8.50 -8.19
C PHE A 439 -0.11 7.00 -8.19
N TYR A 440 -0.84 6.18 -7.42
CA TYR A 440 -0.60 4.73 -7.38
C TYR A 440 -0.78 4.08 -8.76
N ILE A 441 -1.90 4.37 -9.45
CA ILE A 441 -2.16 3.85 -10.80
C ILE A 441 -1.11 4.35 -11.79
N GLY A 442 -0.73 5.62 -11.71
CA GLY A 442 0.27 6.23 -12.59
C GLY A 442 1.63 5.56 -12.48
N ILE A 443 2.12 5.31 -11.26
CA ILE A 443 3.40 4.62 -11.05
C ILE A 443 3.34 3.15 -11.45
N TYR A 444 2.23 2.49 -11.15
CA TYR A 444 2.00 1.13 -11.61
C TYR A 444 2.06 1.03 -13.15
N GLY A 445 1.36 1.91 -13.86
CA GLY A 445 1.40 1.99 -15.32
C GLY A 445 2.79 2.35 -15.86
N MET A 446 3.47 3.31 -15.23
CA MET A 446 4.82 3.74 -15.59
C MET A 446 5.82 2.58 -15.56
N TRP A 447 5.85 1.79 -14.47
CA TRP A 447 6.77 0.65 -14.38
C TRP A 447 6.45 -0.45 -15.40
N ASN A 448 5.17 -0.69 -15.69
CA ASN A 448 4.77 -1.63 -16.74
C ASN A 448 5.25 -1.20 -18.12
N ILE A 449 5.00 0.06 -18.50
CA ILE A 449 5.44 0.62 -19.78
C ILE A 449 6.97 0.66 -19.87
N TYR A 450 7.65 0.98 -18.75
CA TYR A 450 9.11 1.00 -18.68
C TYR A 450 9.72 -0.37 -19.00
N ILE A 451 9.22 -1.46 -18.42
CA ILE A 451 9.73 -2.82 -18.68
C ILE A 451 9.40 -3.28 -20.11
N ILE A 452 8.23 -2.93 -20.63
CA ILE A 452 7.89 -3.15 -22.05
C ILE A 452 8.92 -2.46 -22.95
N THR A 453 9.28 -1.22 -22.63
CA THR A 453 10.29 -0.46 -23.36
C THR A 453 11.67 -1.13 -23.28
N VAL A 454 12.07 -1.61 -22.11
CA VAL A 454 13.32 -2.37 -21.93
C VAL A 454 13.37 -3.58 -22.86
N LEU A 455 12.31 -4.40 -22.87
CA LEU A 455 12.19 -5.58 -23.74
C LEU A 455 12.31 -5.21 -25.22
N CYS A 456 11.60 -4.18 -25.67
CA CYS A 456 11.62 -3.77 -27.07
C CYS A 456 12.99 -3.20 -27.51
N VAL A 457 13.62 -2.38 -26.66
CA VAL A 457 14.92 -1.75 -26.95
C VAL A 457 16.04 -2.79 -26.97
N HIS A 458 16.01 -3.76 -26.05
CA HIS A 458 17.07 -4.77 -25.88
C HIS A 458 16.83 -6.04 -26.70
N ALA A 459 15.73 -6.10 -27.47
CA ALA A 459 15.45 -7.22 -28.36
C ALA A 459 16.54 -7.34 -29.43
N PRO A 460 17.11 -8.54 -29.66
CA PRO A 460 18.10 -8.73 -30.72
C PRO A 460 17.52 -8.32 -32.08
N SER A 461 18.38 -7.86 -33.00
CA SER A 461 17.97 -7.43 -34.34
C SER A 461 18.09 -8.59 -35.33
N MET A 462 17.01 -8.87 -36.08
CA MET A 462 16.93 -9.93 -37.11
C MET A 462 17.94 -9.78 -38.27
N LYS A 463 18.77 -8.74 -38.30
CA LYS A 463 19.66 -8.38 -39.44
C LYS A 463 20.85 -9.33 -39.69
N LYS A 464 20.82 -10.58 -39.23
CA LYS A 464 21.90 -11.57 -39.48
C LYS A 464 21.41 -12.90 -40.05
N MET A 465 20.34 -12.89 -40.83
CA MET A 465 19.94 -14.05 -41.66
C MET A 465 19.89 -13.68 -43.15
N ALA A 466 20.91 -12.97 -43.61
CA ALA A 466 21.21 -12.79 -45.03
C ALA A 466 22.72 -12.61 -45.16
N ASN A 467 23.42 -13.74 -45.15
CA ASN A 467 24.63 -14.03 -45.93
C ASN A 467 25.07 -15.46 -45.64
#